data_AF-A0A356ETF2-F1
#
_entry.id   AF-A0A356ETF2-F1
#
_cell.length_a   1.000
_cell.length_b   1.000
_cell.length_c   1.000
_cell.angle_alpha   90.00
_cell.angle_beta   90.00
_cell.angle_gamma   90.00
#
_symmetry.space_group_name_H-M   'P 1'
#
loop_
_entity.id
_entity.type
_entity.pdbx_description
1 polymer ?
#
loop_
_entity_poly.entity_id
_entity_poly.type
_entity_poly.pdbx_seq_one_letter_code
_entity_poly.pdbx_strand_id
1 'polypeptide(L)'
;GNISYRLGKQVPFGEKPGYMGDDARVAASFEKLLENLEVAGVELDDSTYQVGPLLEFDAQRERFVDNDAANAMLTRAYREPFIVPEQV
;
A
#
# COMPACT_ATOMS: atom_id res chain seq x y z
N GLY A 1 -6.10 7.17 6.17
CA GLY A 1 -5.49 6.83 4.88
C GLY A 1 -4.16 6.15 5.12
N ASN A 2 -4.06 4.86 4.83
CA ASN A 2 -2.84 4.03 4.75
C ASN A 2 -3.21 2.59 4.34
N ILE A 3 -4.32 2.41 3.62
CA ILE A 3 -4.92 1.10 3.37
C ILE A 3 -3.99 0.24 2.51
N SER A 4 -3.40 0.81 1.45
CA SER A 4 -2.41 0.11 0.63
C SER A 4 -1.23 -0.40 1.48
N TYR A 5 -0.64 0.44 2.35
CA TYR A 5 0.42 0.01 3.26
C TYR A 5 -0.03 -1.13 4.19
N ARG A 6 -1.20 -1.02 4.82
CA ARG A 6 -1.73 -2.05 5.75
C ARG A 6 -2.04 -3.39 5.08
N LEU A 7 -2.36 -3.38 3.79
CA LEU A 7 -2.55 -4.58 2.96
C LEU A 7 -1.24 -5.06 2.31
N GLY A 8 -0.15 -4.32 2.51
CA GLY A 8 1.14 -4.62 1.93
C GLY A 8 1.84 -5.82 2.55
N LYS A 9 2.86 -6.29 1.85
CA LYS A 9 3.70 -7.42 2.24
C LYS A 9 5.15 -6.96 2.35
N GLN A 10 5.89 -7.61 3.25
CA GLN A 10 7.34 -7.49 3.26
C GLN A 10 7.90 -8.20 2.04
N VAL A 11 8.74 -7.51 1.28
CA VAL A 11 9.50 -8.08 0.17
C VAL A 11 10.99 -7.77 0.33
N PRO A 12 11.90 -8.65 -0.14
CA PRO A 12 13.34 -8.38 -0.11
C PRO A 12 13.71 -7.18 -0.99
N PHE A 13 14.72 -6.40 -0.59
CA PHE A 13 15.21 -5.28 -1.42
C PHE A 13 15.82 -5.72 -2.76
N GLY A 14 16.34 -6.95 -2.84
CA GLY A 14 16.87 -7.52 -4.10
C GLY A 14 15.80 -7.87 -5.14
N GLU A 15 14.52 -7.78 -4.81
CA GLU A 15 13.41 -8.02 -5.74
C GLU A 15 12.63 -6.73 -5.97
N LYS A 16 12.48 -6.33 -7.24
CA LYS A 16 11.54 -5.27 -7.62
C LYS A 16 10.14 -5.89 -7.76
N PRO A 17 9.19 -5.59 -6.85
CA PRO A 17 7.85 -6.13 -6.93
C PRO A 17 7.16 -5.64 -8.20
N GLY A 18 6.59 -6.58 -8.96
CA GLY A 18 5.89 -6.27 -10.23
C GLY A 18 4.68 -5.33 -10.10
N TYR A 19 4.23 -5.03 -8.88
CA TYR A 19 3.12 -4.12 -8.60
C TYR A 19 3.54 -2.67 -8.32
N MET A 20 4.84 -2.33 -8.40
CA MET A 20 5.29 -0.92 -8.40
C MET A 20 4.83 -0.14 -9.64
N GLY A 21 4.26 -0.83 -10.64
CA GLY A 21 3.83 -0.24 -11.90
C GLY A 21 4.99 0.14 -12.83
N ASP A 22 4.66 0.51 -14.06
CA ASP A 22 5.63 0.80 -15.13
C ASP A 22 5.92 2.31 -15.28
N ASP A 23 5.88 3.08 -14.18
CA ASP A 23 6.23 4.52 -14.24
C ASP A 23 7.74 4.72 -14.09
N ALA A 24 8.38 5.25 -15.13
CA ALA A 24 9.81 5.50 -15.17
C ALA A 24 10.31 6.41 -14.02
N ARG A 25 9.47 7.33 -13.53
CA ARG A 25 9.84 8.23 -12.42
C ARG A 25 9.84 7.49 -11.08
N VAL A 26 8.94 6.53 -10.91
CA VAL A 26 8.90 5.67 -9.72
C VAL A 26 10.15 4.78 -9.70
N ALA A 27 10.51 4.20 -10.85
CA ALA A 27 11.75 3.42 -10.97
C ALA A 27 12.99 4.23 -10.62
N ALA A 28 13.18 5.40 -11.23
CA ALA A 28 14.32 6.27 -10.96
C ALA A 28 14.37 6.75 -9.49
N SER A 29 13.22 7.05 -8.89
CA SER A 29 13.13 7.44 -7.48
C SER A 29 13.50 6.29 -6.54
N PHE A 30 13.11 5.06 -6.89
CA PHE A 30 13.44 3.86 -6.13
C PHE A 30 14.92 3.54 -6.21
N GLU A 31 15.52 3.57 -7.41
CA GLU A 31 16.97 3.39 -7.59
C GLU A 31 17.77 4.39 -6.75
N LYS A 32 17.40 5.68 -6.80
CA LYS A 32 18.05 6.72 -5.98
C LYS A 32 17.88 6.49 -4.49
N LEU A 33 16.76 5.92 -4.05
CA LEU A 33 16.55 5.55 -2.65
C LEU A 33 17.51 4.44 -2.23
N LEU A 34 17.69 3.42 -3.08
CA LEU A 34 18.64 2.33 -2.82
C LEU A 34 20.08 2.86 -2.71
N GLU A 35 20.52 3.69 -3.67
CA GLU A 35 21.85 4.33 -3.63
C GLU A 35 22.09 5.08 -2.31
N ASN A 36 21.10 5.84 -1.84
CA ASN A 36 21.23 6.58 -0.58
C ASN A 36 21.29 5.67 0.65
N LEU A 37 20.57 4.54 0.64
CA LEU A 37 20.58 3.58 1.74
C LEU A 37 21.93 2.85 1.83
N GLU A 38 22.53 2.51 0.70
CA GLU A 38 23.88 1.94 0.64
C GLU A 38 24.92 2.92 1.20
N VAL A 39 24.86 4.19 0.78
CA VAL A 39 25.74 5.25 1.31
C VAL A 39 25.54 5.46 2.82
N ALA A 40 24.33 5.24 3.32
CA ALA A 40 24.02 5.30 4.75
C ALA A 40 24.48 4.05 5.53
N GLY A 41 25.03 3.03 4.86
CA GLY A 41 25.53 1.81 5.48
C GLY A 41 24.46 0.77 5.82
N VAL A 42 23.31 0.81 5.15
CA VAL A 42 22.26 -0.21 5.30
C VAL A 42 22.60 -1.42 4.43
N GLU A 43 22.69 -2.61 5.03
CA GLU A 43 22.85 -3.88 4.31
C GLU A 43 21.51 -4.29 3.69
N LEU A 44 21.38 -4.12 2.37
CA LEU A 44 20.12 -4.35 1.65
C LEU A 44 19.76 -5.83 1.49
N ASP A 45 20.76 -6.72 1.44
CA ASP A 45 20.57 -8.15 1.18
C ASP A 45 19.74 -8.85 2.26
N ASP A 46 19.92 -8.45 3.53
CA ASP A 46 19.16 -8.97 4.67
C ASP A 46 17.95 -8.10 5.05
N SER A 47 17.72 -7.02 4.30
CA SER A 47 16.66 -6.05 4.58
C SER A 47 15.39 -6.35 3.77
N THR A 48 14.25 -5.97 4.34
CA THR A 48 12.95 -6.05 3.66
C THR A 48 12.21 -4.72 3.74
N TYR A 49 11.32 -4.48 2.80
CA TYR A 49 10.45 -3.30 2.80
C TYR A 49 9.00 -3.68 2.51
N GLN A 50 8.10 -2.83 3.00
CA GLN A 50 6.67 -3.07 2.88
C GLN A 50 6.14 -2.39 1.62
N VAL A 51 5.50 -3.16 0.74
CA VAL A 51 4.85 -2.60 -0.44
C VAL A 51 3.41 -3.07 -0.50
N GLY A 52 2.51 -2.09 -0.69
CA GLY A 52 1.08 -2.29 -0.79
C GLY A 52 0.60 -2.48 -2.22
N PRO A 53 -0.61 -3.03 -2.43
CA PRO A 53 -1.23 -3.06 -3.75
C PRO A 53 -1.49 -1.65 -4.26
N LEU A 54 -1.45 -1.47 -5.58
CA LEU A 54 -2.01 -0.29 -6.23
C LEU A 54 -3.53 -0.34 -6.06
N LEU A 55 -4.10 0.72 -5.48
CA LEU A 55 -5.53 0.80 -5.21
C LEU A 55 -6.17 1.84 -6.12
N GLU A 56 -7.01 1.40 -7.04
CA GLU A 56 -7.86 2.28 -7.84
C GLU A 56 -9.14 2.58 -7.05
N PHE A 57 -9.51 3.86 -6.97
CA PHE A 57 -10.66 4.32 -6.20
C PHE A 57 -11.72 4.92 -7.11
N ASP A 58 -12.92 4.36 -7.06
CA ASP A 58 -14.12 4.90 -7.70
C ASP A 58 -14.75 5.94 -6.79
N ALA A 59 -14.58 7.21 -7.13
CA ALA A 59 -15.10 8.33 -6.36
C ALA A 59 -16.63 8.44 -6.37
N GLN A 60 -17.34 7.88 -7.37
CA GLN A 60 -18.80 7.93 -7.43
C GLN A 60 -19.43 6.89 -6.50
N ARG A 61 -18.81 5.71 -6.41
CA ARG A 61 -19.26 4.63 -5.53
C ARG A 61 -18.61 4.68 -4.14
N GLU A 62 -17.65 5.58 -3.95
CA GLU A 62 -16.81 5.71 -2.76
C GLU A 62 -16.14 4.38 -2.35
N ARG A 63 -15.66 3.61 -3.35
CA ARG A 63 -15.09 2.27 -3.13
C ARG A 63 -13.84 2.02 -3.97
N PHE A 64 -12.98 1.14 -3.48
CA PHE A 64 -11.88 0.59 -4.28
C PHE A 64 -12.41 -0.42 -5.29
N VAL A 65 -11.92 -0.30 -6.52
CA VAL A 65 -12.24 -1.21 -7.64
C VAL A 65 -11.63 -2.58 -7.33
N ASP A 66 -12.46 -3.63 -7.39
CA ASP A 66 -12.08 -5.04 -7.23
C ASP A 66 -11.21 -5.37 -6.00
N ASN A 67 -11.36 -4.63 -4.89
CA ASN A 67 -10.56 -4.82 -3.68
C ASN A 67 -11.41 -4.80 -2.40
N ASP A 68 -12.01 -5.95 -2.07
CA ASP A 68 -12.86 -6.10 -0.88
C ASP A 68 -12.11 -5.91 0.44
N ALA A 69 -10.84 -6.34 0.51
CA ALA A 69 -10.00 -6.14 1.68
C ALA A 69 -9.77 -4.64 1.95
N ALA A 70 -9.53 -3.84 0.91
CA ALA A 70 -9.41 -2.39 1.04
C ALA A 70 -10.75 -1.73 1.38
N ASN A 71 -11.84 -2.19 0.76
CA ASN A 71 -13.19 -1.70 1.04
C ASN A 71 -13.62 -1.92 2.49
N ALA A 72 -13.28 -3.08 3.08
CA ALA A 72 -13.53 -3.37 4.50
C ALA A 72 -12.83 -2.39 5.46
N MET A 73 -11.84 -1.63 4.99
CA MET A 73 -11.06 -0.67 5.76
C MET A 73 -11.47 0.78 5.51
N LEU A 74 -12.44 1.05 4.63
CA LEU A 74 -12.99 2.39 4.38
C LEU A 74 -13.78 2.91 5.58
N THR A 75 -14.41 1.99 6.31
CA THR A 75 -15.22 2.27 7.48
C THR A 75 -14.70 1.46 8.66
N ARG A 76 -14.96 1.96 9.87
CA ARG A 76 -14.64 1.25 11.11
C ARG A 76 -15.73 0.21 11.39
N ALA A 77 -15.35 -0.93 11.96
CA ALA A 77 -16.34 -1.81 12.58
C ALA A 77 -17.10 -1.01 13.64
N TYR A 78 -18.44 -0.98 13.53
CA TYR A 78 -19.28 -0.32 14.52
C TYR A 78 -19.16 -1.02 15.87
N ARG A 79 -19.21 -0.22 16.94
CA ARG A 79 -19.21 -0.71 18.32
C ARG A 79 -20.63 -0.62 18.86
N GLU A 80 -21.19 -1.72 19.33
CA GLU A 80 -22.49 -1.70 19.99
C GLU A 80 -22.43 -0.87 21.30
N PRO A 81 -23.50 -0.13 21.67
CA PRO A 81 -24.79 -0.01 20.98
C PRO A 81 -24.88 1.16 19.96
N PHE A 82 -23.78 1.84 19.65
CA PHE A 82 -23.79 3.08 18.86
C PHE A 82 -23.76 2.83 17.35
N ILE A 83 -24.78 2.14 16.82
CA ILE A 83 -24.92 1.81 15.38
C ILE A 83 -25.70 2.91 14.67
N VAL A 84 -25.18 3.39 13.53
CA VAL A 84 -25.96 4.21 12.58
C VAL A 84 -26.54 3.26 11.53
N PRO A 85 -27.86 3.22 11.31
CA PRO A 85 -28.48 2.39 10.28
C PRO A 85 -27.94 2.75 8.89
N GLU A 86 -27.69 1.75 8.05
CA GLU A 86 -27.23 1.97 6.66
C GLU A 86 -28.29 2.59 5.76
N GLN A 87 -29.57 2.47 6.15
CA GLN A 87 -30.71 3.06 5.44
C GLN A 87 -31.58 3.80 6.45
N VAL A 88 -31.95 5.03 6.10
CA VAL A 88 -32.89 5.90 6.84
C VAL A 88 -34.23 5.97 6.13
#